data_AF-A0A3L6SZZ7-F1
#
_entry.id   AF-A0A3L6SZZ7-F1
#
_cell.length_a   1.000
_cell.length_b   1.000
_cell.length_c   1.000
_cell.angle_alpha   90.00
_cell.angle_beta   90.00
_cell.angle_gamma   90.00
#
_symmetry.space_group_name_H-M   'P 1'
#
loop_
_entity.id
_entity.type
_entity.pdbx_description
1 polymer ?
#
loop_
_entity_poly.entity_id
_entity_poly.type
_entity_poly.pdbx_seq_one_letter_code
_entity_poly.pdbx_strand_id
1 'polypeptide(L)'
;MVRRGYVAEGFARAPSADEVVARPKGDEVIVFRDLFTAGLRFPLDPCFVEILWSCGMFLHHLTPNSIARLSMYMWLVRTCNFTPSAEHFSFMHQVHYQPKVVTVMTAEGNEAEAETQYGCYNFTYKSHVSSPVTAYKNKWPVDWTSHRFYHKVTLDSETRSHPLVTDRIRNLGDTPRLVADETEDRLGFVEMLQQMSKVFSTRDIIEEYVSYPLLAFEVRMVDKGVAAEGRVGRRHSHPQLCEVV
;
A
#
# COMPACT_ATOMS: atom_id res chain seq x y z
N MET A 1 19.29 0.65 -4.97
CA MET A 1 18.10 -0.17 -5.27
C MET A 1 18.49 -1.57 -5.69
N VAL A 2 19.23 -1.74 -6.79
CA VAL A 2 19.68 -3.06 -7.30
C VAL A 2 20.50 -3.86 -6.27
N ARG A 3 21.58 -3.28 -5.72
CA ARG A 3 22.41 -3.95 -4.67
C ARG A 3 21.64 -4.36 -3.41
N ARG A 4 20.48 -3.74 -3.15
CA ARG A 4 19.62 -4.08 -2.01
C ARG A 4 18.53 -5.11 -2.36
N GLY A 5 18.51 -5.62 -3.59
CA GLY A 5 17.52 -6.58 -4.07
C GLY A 5 16.12 -6.01 -4.34
N TYR A 6 15.93 -4.69 -4.20
CA TYR A 6 14.60 -4.08 -4.36
C TYR A 6 14.14 -3.93 -5.82
N VAL A 7 15.10 -3.80 -6.75
CA VAL A 7 14.82 -3.60 -8.18
C VAL A 7 15.79 -4.44 -8.98
N ALA A 8 15.29 -5.15 -9.99
CA ALA A 8 16.13 -5.91 -10.91
C ALA A 8 17.03 -4.99 -11.76
N GLU A 9 18.18 -5.51 -12.19
CA GLU A 9 19.07 -4.77 -13.09
C GLU A 9 18.36 -4.44 -14.42
N GLY A 10 18.54 -3.22 -14.92
CA GLY A 10 17.88 -2.74 -16.14
C GLY A 10 16.43 -2.27 -16.00
N PHE A 11 15.80 -2.44 -14.83
CA PHE A 11 14.43 -1.99 -14.54
C PHE A 11 14.34 -0.61 -13.87
N ALA A 12 15.48 0.01 -13.55
CA ALA A 12 15.53 1.36 -12.98
C ALA A 12 16.34 2.32 -13.85
N ARG A 13 15.88 3.57 -13.90
CA ARG A 13 16.58 4.70 -14.50
C ARG A 13 16.60 5.89 -13.54
N ALA A 14 17.78 6.46 -13.30
CA ALA A 14 17.90 7.69 -12.53
C ALA A 14 17.43 8.90 -13.37
N PRO A 15 16.91 9.96 -12.74
CA PRO A 15 16.73 11.24 -13.41
C PRO A 15 18.06 11.80 -13.92
N SER A 16 18.01 12.63 -14.97
CA SER A 16 19.19 13.37 -15.41
C SER A 16 19.58 14.43 -14.38
N ALA A 17 20.86 14.84 -14.37
CA ALA A 17 21.38 15.78 -13.37
C ALA A 17 20.70 17.17 -13.43
N ASP A 18 20.24 17.57 -14.62
CA ASP A 18 19.56 18.82 -14.93
C ASP A 18 18.01 18.69 -14.91
N GLU A 19 17.49 17.52 -14.51
CA GLU A 19 16.07 17.22 -14.60
C GLU A 19 15.27 17.84 -13.43
N VAL A 20 14.73 19.02 -13.66
CA VAL A 20 13.84 19.72 -12.71
C VAL A 20 12.42 19.14 -12.71
N VAL A 21 11.89 18.85 -13.90
CA VAL A 21 10.55 18.26 -14.09
C VAL A 21 10.71 16.80 -14.47
N ALA A 22 9.99 15.91 -13.79
CA ALA A 22 10.11 14.48 -14.04
C ALA A 22 9.52 14.07 -15.40
N ARG A 23 10.27 13.25 -16.14
CA ARG A 23 10.00 12.77 -17.50
C ARG A 23 10.08 11.24 -17.55
N PRO A 24 9.05 10.52 -17.05
CA PRO A 24 8.96 9.08 -17.23
C PRO A 24 8.77 8.73 -18.72
N LYS A 25 9.28 7.58 -19.14
CA LYS A 25 8.94 6.98 -20.44
C LYS A 25 7.58 6.28 -20.37
N GLY A 26 7.04 5.90 -21.53
CA GLY A 26 5.73 5.24 -21.64
C GLY A 26 5.63 3.86 -20.97
N ASP A 27 6.74 3.29 -20.49
CA ASP A 27 6.82 2.06 -19.72
C ASP A 27 7.33 2.29 -18.28
N GLU A 28 7.40 3.53 -17.82
CA GLU A 28 8.00 3.88 -16.54
C GLU A 28 7.01 4.56 -15.59
N VAL A 29 7.14 4.22 -14.31
CA VAL A 29 6.45 4.90 -13.20
C VAL A 29 7.47 5.64 -12.34
N ILE A 30 7.04 6.76 -11.76
CA ILE A 30 7.86 7.52 -10.81
C ILE A 30 7.69 6.90 -9.42
N VAL A 31 8.81 6.52 -8.81
CA VAL A 31 8.84 5.95 -7.45
C VAL A 31 9.97 6.59 -6.64
N PHE A 32 9.86 6.49 -5.32
CA PHE A 32 10.90 6.93 -4.40
C PHE A 32 11.52 5.73 -3.70
N ARG A 33 12.82 5.82 -3.40
CA ARG A 33 13.55 4.79 -2.65
C ARG A 33 12.79 4.36 -1.39
N ASP A 34 12.29 5.32 -0.63
CA ASP A 34 11.68 5.11 0.68
C ASP A 34 10.32 4.39 0.61
N LEU A 35 9.65 4.37 -0.55
CA LEU A 35 8.46 3.52 -0.75
C LEU A 35 8.79 2.03 -0.65
N PHE A 36 9.98 1.60 -1.09
CA PHE A 36 10.43 0.20 -0.97
C PHE A 36 10.76 -0.14 0.48
N THR A 37 11.35 0.79 1.22
CA THR A 37 11.53 0.65 2.67
C THR A 37 10.18 0.47 3.38
N ALA A 38 9.11 1.07 2.87
CA ALA A 38 7.76 0.92 3.40
C ALA A 38 6.97 -0.29 2.87
N GLY A 39 7.60 -1.18 2.08
CA GLY A 39 6.98 -2.42 1.62
C GLY A 39 6.59 -2.48 0.13
N LEU A 40 6.86 -1.43 -0.67
CA LEU A 40 6.60 -1.47 -2.12
C LEU A 40 7.44 -2.57 -2.79
N ARG A 41 6.82 -3.44 -3.57
CA ARG A 41 7.49 -4.49 -4.35
C ARG A 41 6.91 -4.54 -5.76
N PHE A 42 7.73 -4.92 -6.74
CA PHE A 42 7.30 -5.17 -8.11
C PHE A 42 7.48 -6.66 -8.48
N PRO A 43 6.62 -7.23 -9.35
CA PRO A 43 5.40 -6.61 -9.89
C PRO A 43 4.38 -6.28 -8.80
N LEU A 44 3.56 -5.25 -9.03
CA LEU A 44 2.49 -4.90 -8.08
C LEU A 44 1.39 -5.96 -8.13
N ASP A 45 0.76 -6.19 -6.98
CA ASP A 45 -0.45 -7.01 -6.92
C ASP A 45 -1.58 -6.34 -7.75
N PRO A 46 -2.35 -7.09 -8.55
CA PRO A 46 -3.43 -6.53 -9.36
C PRO A 46 -4.44 -5.70 -8.55
N CYS A 47 -4.79 -6.12 -7.33
CA CYS A 47 -5.70 -5.37 -6.47
C CYS A 47 -5.05 -4.05 -6.00
N PHE A 48 -3.74 -4.02 -5.79
CA PHE A 48 -3.02 -2.78 -5.48
C PHE A 48 -3.14 -1.79 -6.63
N VAL A 49 -2.96 -2.27 -7.87
CA VAL A 49 -3.10 -1.46 -9.08
C VAL A 49 -4.53 -0.95 -9.23
N GLU A 50 -5.52 -1.82 -9.01
CA GLU A 50 -6.95 -1.48 -9.07
C GLU A 50 -7.36 -0.40 -8.05
N ILE A 51 -6.87 -0.49 -6.81
CA ILE A 51 -7.13 0.53 -5.77
C ILE A 51 -6.62 1.90 -6.21
N LEU A 52 -5.41 1.96 -6.76
CA LEU A 52 -4.84 3.24 -7.19
C LEU A 52 -5.52 3.79 -8.44
N TRP A 53 -5.78 2.92 -9.42
CA TRP A 53 -6.49 3.29 -10.64
C TRP A 53 -7.90 3.81 -10.33
N SER A 54 -8.65 3.15 -9.46
CA SER A 54 -10.02 3.58 -9.09
C SER A 54 -10.05 4.95 -8.41
N CYS A 55 -8.94 5.34 -7.78
CA CYS A 55 -8.76 6.67 -7.19
C CYS A 55 -8.10 7.70 -8.12
N GLY A 56 -7.73 7.31 -9.35
CA GLY A 56 -6.92 8.18 -10.23
C GLY A 56 -5.56 8.55 -9.63
N MET A 57 -5.00 7.69 -8.77
CA MET A 57 -3.74 7.92 -8.06
C MET A 57 -2.57 7.23 -8.76
N PHE A 58 -1.40 7.87 -8.71
CA PHE A 58 -0.14 7.30 -9.16
C PHE A 58 0.81 7.07 -7.98
N LEU A 59 1.78 6.18 -8.13
CA LEU A 59 2.73 5.83 -7.07
C LEU A 59 3.47 7.05 -6.48
N HIS A 60 3.77 8.04 -7.31
CA HIS A 60 4.47 9.24 -6.87
C HIS A 60 3.62 10.17 -6.00
N HIS A 61 2.29 10.04 -6.01
CA HIS A 61 1.42 10.76 -5.08
C HIS A 61 1.45 10.15 -3.67
N LEU A 62 1.89 8.90 -3.51
CA LEU A 62 1.78 8.17 -2.25
C LEU A 62 2.90 8.53 -1.29
N THR A 63 2.54 8.71 -0.02
CA THR A 63 3.51 8.68 1.07
C THR A 63 4.00 7.25 1.31
N PRO A 64 5.17 7.05 1.94
CA PRO A 64 5.58 5.73 2.39
C PRO A 64 4.55 5.08 3.34
N ASN A 65 3.85 5.86 4.17
CA ASN A 65 2.80 5.33 5.06
C ASN A 65 1.59 4.79 4.29
N SER A 66 1.30 5.33 3.11
CA SER A 66 0.26 4.82 2.22
C SER A 66 0.62 3.43 1.72
N ILE A 67 1.90 3.20 1.38
CA ILE A 67 2.40 1.89 0.96
C ILE A 67 2.28 0.88 2.09
N ALA A 68 2.70 1.25 3.30
CA ALA A 68 2.58 0.39 4.48
C ALA A 68 1.13 0.00 4.75
N ARG A 69 0.18 0.94 4.59
CA ARG A 69 -1.24 0.68 4.79
C ARG A 69 -1.85 -0.22 3.72
N LEU A 70 -1.53 0.02 2.44
CA LEU A 70 -1.96 -0.86 1.35
C LEU A 70 -1.40 -2.28 1.52
N SER A 71 -0.13 -2.38 1.92
CA SER A 71 0.53 -3.65 2.21
C SER A 71 -0.15 -4.41 3.35
N MET A 72 -0.47 -3.71 4.44
CA MET A 72 -1.20 -4.28 5.58
C MET A 72 -2.59 -4.76 5.19
N TYR A 73 -3.31 -3.99 4.36
CA TYR A 73 -4.60 -4.42 3.83
C TYR A 73 -4.47 -5.75 3.06
N MET A 74 -3.52 -5.85 2.13
CA MET A 74 -3.30 -7.08 1.36
C MET A 74 -2.97 -8.27 2.26
N TRP A 75 -2.14 -8.04 3.29
CA TRP A 75 -1.80 -9.07 4.26
C TRP A 75 -3.03 -9.51 5.08
N LEU A 76 -3.77 -8.57 5.68
CA LEU A 76 -4.95 -8.87 6.49
C LEU A 76 -6.00 -9.66 5.71
N VAL A 77 -6.30 -9.22 4.51
CA VAL A 77 -7.27 -9.89 3.64
C VAL A 77 -6.86 -11.34 3.37
N ARG A 78 -5.60 -11.58 3.02
CA ARG A 78 -5.09 -12.93 2.74
C ARG A 78 -5.05 -13.80 4.00
N THR A 79 -4.60 -13.26 5.13
CA THR A 79 -4.54 -13.98 6.41
C THR A 79 -5.93 -14.39 6.89
N CYS A 80 -6.94 -13.59 6.59
CA CYS A 80 -8.32 -13.86 6.98
C CYS A 80 -9.13 -14.59 5.91
N ASN A 81 -8.47 -15.08 4.86
CA ASN A 81 -9.06 -15.85 3.78
C ASN A 81 -10.18 -15.11 3.00
N PHE A 82 -10.07 -13.78 2.92
CA PHE A 82 -10.87 -12.95 2.02
C PHE A 82 -10.14 -12.76 0.69
N THR A 83 -10.91 -12.41 -0.35
CA THR A 83 -10.33 -12.03 -1.65
C THR A 83 -10.02 -10.53 -1.65
N PRO A 84 -8.78 -10.09 -1.96
CA PRO A 84 -8.47 -8.66 -2.09
C PRO A 84 -9.34 -7.98 -3.15
N SER A 85 -10.02 -6.91 -2.74
CA SER A 85 -10.85 -6.09 -3.61
C SER A 85 -10.57 -4.59 -3.39
N ALA A 86 -10.60 -3.82 -4.47
CA ALA A 86 -10.54 -2.36 -4.35
C ALA A 86 -11.77 -1.79 -3.63
N GLU A 87 -12.92 -2.45 -3.73
CA GLU A 87 -14.15 -2.02 -3.09
C GLU A 87 -14.14 -2.27 -1.58
N HIS A 88 -13.60 -3.41 -1.11
CA HIS A 88 -13.37 -3.63 0.32
C HIS A 88 -12.45 -2.56 0.88
N PHE A 89 -11.33 -2.27 0.21
CA PHE A 89 -10.42 -1.20 0.61
C PHE A 89 -11.16 0.14 0.69
N SER A 90 -11.95 0.45 -0.35
CA SER A 90 -12.70 1.70 -0.46
C SER A 90 -13.81 1.83 0.59
N PHE A 91 -14.44 0.72 0.98
CA PHE A 91 -15.48 0.71 2.00
C PHE A 91 -14.90 1.11 3.36
N MET A 92 -13.69 0.65 3.67
CA MET A 92 -13.08 0.85 4.98
C MET A 92 -12.19 2.09 5.11
N HIS A 93 -11.62 2.55 4.00
CA HIS A 93 -10.62 3.60 3.99
C HIS A 93 -11.14 4.87 3.34
N GLN A 94 -10.51 5.98 3.71
CA GLN A 94 -10.65 7.27 3.08
C GLN A 94 -9.26 7.83 2.74
N VAL A 95 -9.19 8.67 1.70
CA VAL A 95 -7.96 9.38 1.38
C VAL A 95 -7.74 10.50 2.39
N HIS A 96 -6.53 10.55 2.94
CA HIS A 96 -6.05 11.64 3.77
C HIS A 96 -5.05 12.45 2.97
N TYR A 97 -5.47 13.63 2.55
CA TYR A 97 -4.63 14.57 1.83
C TYR A 97 -3.68 15.30 2.79
N GLN A 98 -2.39 15.29 2.44
CA GLN A 98 -1.30 15.90 3.20
C GLN A 98 -0.56 16.86 2.26
N PRO A 99 -1.05 18.10 2.10
CA PRO A 99 -0.46 19.07 1.19
C PRO A 99 1.02 19.30 1.54
N LYS A 100 1.84 19.46 0.50
CA LYS A 100 3.28 19.72 0.62
C LYS A 100 3.62 20.94 -0.19
N VAL A 101 4.11 21.98 0.47
CA VAL A 101 4.50 23.23 -0.17
C VAL A 101 6.02 23.26 -0.30
N VAL A 102 6.49 23.62 -1.49
CA VAL A 102 7.90 23.85 -1.80
C VAL A 102 8.06 25.26 -2.33
N THR A 103 9.18 25.89 -2.01
CA THR A 103 9.54 27.18 -2.60
C THR A 103 10.19 26.93 -3.96
N VAL A 104 9.66 27.58 -5.00
CA VAL A 104 10.15 27.52 -6.37
C VAL A 104 10.53 28.92 -6.85
N MET A 105 11.54 29.02 -7.71
CA MET A 105 11.86 30.27 -8.39
C MET A 105 10.98 30.40 -9.64
N THR A 106 10.26 31.51 -9.77
CA THR A 106 9.45 31.81 -10.97
C THR A 106 10.35 32.20 -12.13
N ALA A 107 9.77 32.25 -13.33
CA ALA A 107 10.46 32.75 -14.52
C ALA A 107 10.91 34.22 -14.36
N GLU A 108 10.26 35.00 -13.48
CA GLU A 108 10.66 36.38 -13.16
C GLU A 108 11.76 36.47 -12.10
N GLY A 109 12.28 35.34 -11.59
CA GLY A 109 13.34 35.30 -10.57
C GLY A 109 12.85 35.56 -9.15
N ASN A 110 11.54 35.52 -8.91
CA ASN A 110 10.95 35.66 -7.58
C ASN A 110 10.74 34.28 -6.93
N GLU A 111 10.79 34.22 -5.61
CA GLU A 111 10.37 33.03 -4.87
C GLU A 111 8.84 32.96 -4.81
N ALA A 112 8.29 31.80 -5.14
CA ALA A 112 6.87 31.50 -5.01
C ALA A 112 6.68 30.16 -4.30
N GLU A 113 5.62 30.05 -3.51
CA GLU A 113 5.21 28.77 -2.93
C GLU A 113 4.40 27.98 -3.95
N ALA A 114 4.79 26.73 -4.19
CA ALA A 114 4.08 25.80 -5.05
C ALA A 114 3.78 24.51 -4.29
N GLU A 115 2.58 23.99 -4.47
CA GLU A 115 2.20 22.69 -3.93
C GLU A 115 2.79 21.57 -4.80
N THR A 116 3.46 20.60 -4.16
CA THR A 116 3.99 19.43 -4.85
C THR A 116 2.99 18.29 -4.88
N GLN A 117 2.87 17.65 -6.03
CA GLN A 117 2.12 16.40 -6.19
C GLN A 117 2.82 15.17 -5.60
N TYR A 118 4.03 15.30 -5.04
CA TYR A 118 4.80 14.16 -4.55
C TYR A 118 4.51 13.86 -3.08
N GLY A 119 4.15 12.62 -2.80
CA GLY A 119 3.95 12.16 -1.42
C GLY A 119 2.85 12.93 -0.67
N CYS A 120 1.79 13.29 -1.37
CA CYS A 120 0.70 14.12 -0.87
C CYS A 120 -0.51 13.31 -0.38
N TYR A 121 -0.62 12.03 -0.73
CA TYR A 121 -1.75 11.20 -0.33
C TYR A 121 -1.34 10.10 0.63
N ASN A 122 -2.12 9.99 1.70
CA ASN A 122 -2.17 8.88 2.63
C ASN A 122 -3.59 8.30 2.65
N PHE A 123 -3.79 7.18 3.35
CA PHE A 123 -5.14 6.67 3.65
C PHE A 123 -5.36 6.71 5.16
N THR A 124 -6.61 6.71 5.60
CA THR A 124 -7.01 6.50 7.00
C THR A 124 -8.25 5.63 7.02
N TYR A 125 -8.54 5.01 8.15
CA TYR A 125 -9.80 4.29 8.31
C TYR A 125 -10.96 5.29 8.39
N LYS A 126 -12.10 4.92 7.81
CA LYS A 126 -13.37 5.62 7.99
C LYS A 126 -13.85 5.43 9.43
N SER A 127 -14.68 6.35 9.89
CA SER A 127 -15.13 6.43 11.30
C SER A 127 -15.87 5.18 11.80
N HIS A 128 -16.50 4.42 10.90
CA HIS A 128 -17.22 3.19 11.26
C HIS A 128 -16.29 1.97 11.40
N VAL A 129 -15.02 2.07 11.02
CA VAL A 129 -14.07 0.96 11.10
C VAL A 129 -13.23 1.06 12.37
N SER A 130 -13.43 0.11 13.29
CA SER A 130 -12.56 -0.09 14.43
C SER A 130 -11.29 -0.82 14.00
N SER A 131 -10.20 -0.09 13.83
CA SER A 131 -8.92 -0.64 13.36
C SER A 131 -7.93 -0.84 14.51
N PRO A 132 -6.98 -1.82 14.39
CA PRO A 132 -5.85 -1.86 15.29
C PRO A 132 -5.02 -0.56 15.20
N VAL A 133 -4.40 -0.17 16.32
CA VAL A 133 -3.56 1.03 16.41
C VAL A 133 -2.49 0.95 15.36
N THR A 134 -2.46 1.92 14.44
CA THR A 134 -1.52 1.88 13.34
C THR A 134 -0.15 2.43 13.72
N ALA A 135 0.87 1.57 13.78
CA ALA A 135 2.23 1.96 14.12
C ALA A 135 3.06 2.13 12.84
N TYR A 136 3.00 3.32 12.25
CA TYR A 136 3.89 3.65 11.15
C TYR A 136 5.26 4.06 11.66
N LYS A 137 6.25 4.01 10.76
CA LYS A 137 7.45 4.83 10.93
C LYS A 137 7.02 6.30 10.95
N ASN A 138 6.98 6.89 12.14
CA ASN A 138 6.46 8.25 12.35
C ASN A 138 7.35 9.36 11.77
N LYS A 139 8.59 9.03 11.36
CA LYS A 139 9.53 9.98 10.78
C LYS A 139 10.20 9.37 9.55
N TRP A 140 9.91 9.94 8.39
CA TRP A 140 10.67 9.72 7.16
C TRP A 140 11.73 10.83 7.01
N PRO A 141 12.88 10.55 6.35
CA PRO A 141 13.87 11.60 6.07
C PRO A 141 13.21 12.79 5.38
N VAL A 142 13.54 14.03 5.78
CA VAL A 142 12.85 15.24 5.26
C VAL A 142 12.89 15.31 3.72
N ASP A 143 13.98 14.82 3.13
CA ASP A 143 14.29 14.82 1.70
C ASP A 143 13.97 13.48 1.00
N TRP A 144 13.10 12.63 1.56
CA TRP A 144 12.81 11.31 0.97
C TRP A 144 12.26 11.41 -0.47
N THR A 145 11.55 12.48 -0.81
CA THR A 145 11.02 12.76 -2.16
C THR A 145 12.12 13.15 -3.16
N SER A 146 13.29 13.61 -2.70
CA SER A 146 14.45 13.89 -3.56
C SER A 146 15.06 12.62 -4.14
N HIS A 147 14.80 11.46 -3.52
CA HIS A 147 15.33 10.16 -3.93
C HIS A 147 14.42 9.45 -4.94
N ARG A 148 13.95 10.19 -5.95
CA ARG A 148 13.08 9.69 -7.01
C ARG A 148 13.87 8.98 -8.11
N PHE A 149 13.25 7.99 -8.74
CA PHE A 149 13.75 7.34 -9.94
C PHE A 149 12.58 6.76 -10.75
N TYR A 150 12.89 6.32 -11.97
CA TYR A 150 11.93 5.70 -12.87
C TYR A 150 12.05 4.19 -12.79
N HIS A 151 10.93 3.50 -12.55
CA HIS A 151 10.86 2.05 -12.53
C HIS A 151 10.07 1.56 -13.74
N LYS A 152 10.62 0.61 -14.50
CA LYS A 152 9.92 0.00 -15.63
C LYS A 152 8.80 -0.91 -15.15
N VAL A 153 7.63 -0.81 -15.77
CA VAL A 153 6.51 -1.69 -15.53
C VAL A 153 6.18 -2.48 -16.78
N THR A 154 5.64 -3.68 -16.59
CA THR A 154 5.14 -4.48 -17.70
C THR A 154 3.89 -3.81 -18.25
N LEU A 155 3.91 -3.52 -19.55
CA LEU A 155 2.74 -3.03 -20.26
C LEU A 155 1.85 -4.20 -20.66
N ASP A 156 0.55 -3.96 -20.67
CA ASP A 156 -0.42 -4.85 -21.29
C ASP A 156 -0.07 -5.03 -22.78
N SER A 157 -0.09 -6.28 -23.26
CA SER A 157 0.42 -6.61 -24.60
C SER A 157 -0.44 -6.07 -25.73
N GLU A 158 -1.74 -5.92 -25.50
CA GLU A 158 -2.69 -5.48 -26.51
C GLU A 158 -2.76 -3.95 -26.57
N THR A 159 -3.00 -3.33 -25.42
CA THR A 159 -3.17 -1.87 -25.30
C THR A 159 -1.84 -1.12 -25.26
N ARG A 160 -0.73 -1.82 -25.00
CA ARG A 160 0.61 -1.22 -24.76
C ARG A 160 0.56 -0.13 -23.69
N SER A 161 -0.22 -0.38 -22.63
CA SER A 161 -0.45 0.57 -21.56
C SER A 161 -0.33 -0.10 -20.19
N HIS A 162 -0.16 0.71 -19.15
CA HIS A 162 -0.24 0.23 -17.77
C HIS A 162 -1.00 1.26 -16.92
N PRO A 163 -1.93 0.82 -16.05
CA PRO A 163 -2.75 1.68 -15.22
C PRO A 163 -2.10 2.86 -14.51
N LEU A 164 -0.89 2.63 -13.99
CA LEU A 164 -0.17 3.59 -13.17
C LEU A 164 0.91 4.36 -13.96
N VAL A 165 0.94 4.24 -15.29
CA VAL A 165 1.82 5.05 -16.14
C VAL A 165 1.09 6.33 -16.52
N THR A 166 1.78 7.46 -16.40
CA THR A 166 1.30 8.76 -16.87
C THR A 166 2.36 9.43 -17.74
N ASP A 167 1.93 10.04 -18.83
CA ASP A 167 2.78 10.81 -19.74
C ASP A 167 3.10 12.20 -19.20
N ARG A 168 2.27 12.71 -18.28
CA ARG A 168 2.39 14.04 -17.70
C ARG A 168 2.05 14.02 -16.22
N ILE A 169 2.85 14.74 -15.46
CA ILE A 169 2.54 15.01 -14.06
C ILE A 169 1.71 16.28 -14.01
N ARG A 170 0.43 16.11 -13.68
CA ARG A 170 -0.55 17.21 -13.64
C ARG A 170 -0.67 17.73 -12.21
N ASN A 171 -1.15 18.95 -12.08
CA ASN A 171 -1.56 19.48 -10.78
C ASN A 171 -2.64 18.57 -10.18
N LEU A 172 -2.66 18.47 -8.86
CA LEU A 172 -3.67 17.72 -8.14
C LEU A 172 -5.03 18.40 -8.34
N GLY A 173 -6.06 17.59 -8.64
CA GLY A 173 -7.45 18.04 -8.64
C GLY A 173 -8.09 17.85 -7.26
N ASP A 174 -9.39 17.59 -7.25
CA ASP A 174 -10.08 17.23 -6.02
C ASP A 174 -9.48 15.98 -5.38
N THR A 175 -9.50 15.94 -4.04
CA THR A 175 -9.03 14.76 -3.30
C THR A 175 -9.88 13.54 -3.68
N PRO A 176 -9.25 12.42 -4.12
CA PRO A 176 -9.99 11.24 -4.53
C PRO A 176 -10.88 10.72 -3.41
N ARG A 177 -12.09 10.29 -3.78
CA ARG A 177 -13.05 9.71 -2.83
C ARG A 177 -13.11 8.20 -3.02
N LEU A 178 -12.92 7.49 -1.92
CA LEU A 178 -13.11 6.05 -1.83
C LEU A 178 -14.59 5.78 -1.50
N VAL A 179 -15.34 5.32 -2.48
CA VAL A 179 -16.78 5.04 -2.35
C VAL A 179 -17.04 3.59 -2.72
N ALA A 180 -17.74 2.88 -1.84
CA ALA A 180 -18.24 1.54 -2.07
C ALA A 180 -19.52 1.38 -1.26
N ASP A 181 -20.49 0.67 -1.83
CA ASP A 181 -21.77 0.42 -1.17
C ASP A 181 -21.61 -0.49 0.05
N GLU A 182 -22.57 -0.43 0.96
CA GLU A 182 -22.64 -1.39 2.05
C GLU A 182 -23.16 -2.74 1.54
N THR A 183 -22.48 -3.82 1.92
CA THR A 183 -22.91 -5.20 1.64
C THR A 183 -22.58 -6.07 2.84
N GLU A 184 -23.29 -7.19 3.01
CA GLU A 184 -23.03 -8.14 4.11
C GLU A 184 -21.57 -8.62 4.13
N ASP A 185 -21.00 -8.86 2.95
CA ASP A 185 -19.60 -9.28 2.79
C ASP A 185 -18.60 -8.22 3.29
N ARG A 186 -18.82 -6.94 2.94
CA ARG A 186 -17.97 -5.82 3.39
C ARG A 186 -18.14 -5.53 4.88
N LEU A 187 -19.35 -5.66 5.41
CA LEU A 187 -19.63 -5.56 6.85
C LEU A 187 -18.95 -6.69 7.63
N GLY A 188 -19.05 -7.93 7.15
CA GLY A 188 -18.37 -9.08 7.75
C GLY A 188 -16.85 -8.89 7.81
N PHE A 189 -16.25 -8.28 6.79
CA PHE A 189 -14.83 -7.94 6.82
C PHE A 189 -14.50 -6.87 7.88
N VAL A 190 -15.33 -5.84 8.05
CA VAL A 190 -15.17 -4.82 9.10
C VAL A 190 -15.26 -5.44 10.50
N GLU A 191 -16.21 -6.35 10.72
CA GLU A 191 -16.33 -7.09 11.98
C GLU A 191 -15.09 -7.94 12.27
N MET A 192 -14.57 -8.62 11.24
CA MET A 192 -13.34 -9.39 11.35
C MET A 192 -12.16 -8.48 11.75
N LEU A 193 -11.98 -7.34 11.08
CA LEU A 193 -10.93 -6.38 11.44
C LEU A 193 -11.07 -5.89 12.89
N GLN A 194 -12.30 -5.66 13.34
CA GLN A 194 -12.56 -5.29 14.72
C GLN A 194 -12.13 -6.40 15.68
N GLN A 195 -12.32 -7.69 15.36
CA GLN A 195 -11.81 -8.78 16.20
C GLN A 195 -10.28 -8.84 16.19
N MET A 196 -9.64 -8.69 15.03
CA MET A 196 -8.18 -8.66 14.95
C MET A 196 -7.58 -7.50 15.74
N SER A 197 -8.24 -6.33 15.75
CA SER A 197 -7.77 -5.16 16.48
C SER A 197 -7.69 -5.33 17.99
N LYS A 198 -8.44 -6.30 18.55
CA LYS A 198 -8.41 -6.63 19.98
C LYS A 198 -7.22 -7.48 20.36
N VAL A 199 -6.63 -8.18 19.40
CA VAL A 199 -5.58 -9.20 19.64
C VAL A 199 -4.21 -8.73 19.15
N PHE A 200 -4.17 -7.99 18.04
CA PHE A 200 -2.93 -7.55 17.41
C PHE A 200 -2.74 -6.05 17.48
N SER A 201 -1.53 -5.62 17.85
CA SER A 201 -1.03 -4.29 17.51
C SER A 201 -0.49 -4.34 16.07
N THR A 202 -0.79 -3.36 15.22
CA THR A 202 -0.23 -3.35 13.85
C THR A 202 1.29 -3.18 13.82
N ARG A 203 1.91 -2.83 14.95
CA ARG A 203 3.36 -2.65 15.05
C ARG A 203 4.11 -3.92 14.69
N ASP A 204 3.71 -5.02 15.32
CA ASP A 204 4.36 -6.32 15.12
C ASP A 204 4.13 -6.80 13.68
N ILE A 205 2.95 -6.52 13.12
CA ILE A 205 2.56 -6.86 11.75
C ILE A 205 3.36 -6.08 10.70
N ILE A 206 3.56 -4.76 10.90
CA ILE A 206 4.35 -3.94 9.97
C ILE A 206 5.82 -4.35 10.04
N GLU A 207 6.36 -4.57 11.24
CA GLU A 207 7.75 -5.03 11.38
C GLU A 207 7.93 -6.40 10.70
N GLU A 208 7.02 -7.36 10.85
CA GLU A 208 7.09 -8.66 10.20
C GLU A 208 6.96 -8.55 8.66
N TYR A 209 5.96 -7.82 8.15
CA TYR A 209 5.74 -7.67 6.71
C TYR A 209 6.85 -6.88 6.00
N VAL A 210 7.38 -5.83 6.65
CA VAL A 210 8.46 -5.00 6.07
C VAL A 210 9.82 -5.69 6.20
N SER A 211 10.05 -6.47 7.25
CA SER A 211 11.34 -7.13 7.52
C SER A 211 11.50 -8.47 6.80
N TYR A 212 10.41 -9.15 6.41
CA TYR A 212 10.45 -10.39 5.63
C TYR A 212 10.04 -10.16 4.17
N PRO A 213 10.98 -9.87 3.26
CA PRO A 213 10.75 -9.93 1.81
C PRO A 213 10.52 -11.36 1.27
N LEU A 214 10.48 -12.37 2.15
CA LEU A 214 10.18 -13.77 1.84
C LEU A 214 8.82 -14.11 2.42
N LEU A 215 7.76 -13.97 1.62
CA LEU A 215 6.51 -14.76 1.62
C LEU A 215 5.51 -14.06 0.67
N ALA A 216 5.94 -13.92 -0.59
CA ALA A 216 5.01 -14.28 -1.63
C ALA A 216 4.95 -15.82 -1.60
N PHE A 217 3.75 -16.36 -1.35
CA PHE A 217 3.35 -17.78 -1.37
C PHE A 217 3.50 -18.62 -0.08
N GLU A 218 2.35 -19.22 0.29
CA GLU A 218 2.09 -20.27 1.30
C GLU A 218 2.26 -19.90 2.79
N VAL A 219 1.27 -19.19 3.35
CA VAL A 219 0.78 -19.59 4.67
C VAL A 219 -0.16 -20.77 4.42
N ARG A 220 0.37 -22.00 4.50
CA ARG A 220 -0.48 -23.19 4.60
C ARG A 220 -1.22 -23.11 5.93
N MET A 221 -2.48 -22.72 5.86
CA MET A 221 -3.45 -23.06 6.91
C MET A 221 -3.42 -24.58 7.02
N VAL A 222 -2.99 -25.09 8.18
CA VAL A 222 -3.17 -26.50 8.52
C VAL A 222 -4.68 -26.73 8.58
N ASP A 223 -5.23 -27.33 7.53
CA ASP A 223 -6.57 -27.91 7.55
C ASP A 223 -6.61 -28.91 8.71
N LYS A 224 -7.17 -28.51 9.85
CA LYS A 224 -7.78 -29.49 10.75
C LYS A 224 -9.13 -29.85 10.15
N GLY A 225 -9.06 -30.71 9.14
CA GLY A 225 -10.22 -31.35 8.55
C GLY A 225 -11.14 -31.89 9.64
N VAL A 226 -12.40 -31.52 9.54
CA VAL A 226 -13.48 -32.18 10.27
C VAL A 226 -13.61 -33.58 9.70
N ALA A 227 -12.91 -34.54 10.31
CA ALA A 227 -13.27 -35.94 10.19
C ALA A 227 -14.38 -36.20 11.22
N ALA A 228 -15.62 -36.21 10.74
CA ALA A 228 -16.74 -36.75 11.47
C ALA A 228 -16.58 -38.28 11.51
N GLU A 229 -16.23 -38.83 12.68
CA GLU A 229 -16.67 -40.17 13.10
C GLU A 229 -16.55 -40.31 14.62
N GLY A 230 -17.56 -40.92 15.24
CA GLY A 230 -17.96 -40.63 16.61
C GLY A 230 -17.26 -41.41 17.72
N ARG A 231 -17.35 -40.87 18.94
CA ARG A 231 -17.86 -41.54 20.17
C ARG A 231 -17.65 -40.64 21.40
N VAL A 232 -18.77 -40.37 22.07
CA VAL A 232 -19.01 -40.19 23.52
C VAL A 232 -17.81 -39.96 24.45
N GLY A 233 -17.84 -38.84 25.20
CA GLY A 233 -17.14 -38.72 26.48
C GLY A 233 -16.98 -37.27 26.99
N ARG A 234 -17.78 -36.88 28.00
CA ARG A 234 -17.64 -35.61 28.74
C ARG A 234 -16.29 -35.49 29.45
N ARG A 235 -15.67 -34.29 29.41
CA ARG A 235 -15.06 -33.61 30.58
C ARG A 235 -14.63 -32.17 30.22
N HIS A 236 -14.81 -31.25 31.17
CA HIS A 236 -14.36 -29.86 31.12
C HIS A 236 -12.83 -29.75 31.21
N SER A 237 -12.24 -28.84 30.44
CA SER A 237 -10.94 -28.22 30.75
C SER A 237 -10.76 -26.90 29.98
N HIS A 238 -10.28 -25.89 30.70
CA HIS A 238 -10.03 -24.49 30.30
C HIS A 238 -9.13 -24.30 29.06
N PRO A 239 -9.17 -23.12 28.40
CA PRO A 239 -8.28 -22.80 27.28
C PRO A 239 -6.84 -22.63 27.75
N GLN A 240 -5.93 -23.45 27.21
CA GLN A 240 -4.48 -23.29 27.38
C GLN A 240 -3.94 -22.40 26.26
N LEU A 241 -3.08 -21.47 26.66
CA LEU A 241 -2.38 -20.49 25.82
C LEU A 241 -1.51 -21.16 24.75
N CYS A 242 -1.45 -20.54 23.57
CA CYS A 242 -0.49 -20.88 22.52
C CYS A 242 0.94 -20.56 22.99
N GLU A 243 1.81 -21.56 23.02
CA GLU A 243 3.26 -21.40 23.06
C GLU A 243 3.81 -21.19 21.64
N VAL A 244 4.74 -20.25 21.53
CA VAL A 244 5.49 -19.90 20.32
C VAL A 244 6.70 -20.83 20.25
N VAL A 245 6.86 -21.57 19.14
CA VAL A 245 8.12 -22.18 18.70
C VAL A 245 8.34 -21.85 17.24
#